data_AF-A0A7S1IPG9-F1
#
_entry.id   AF-A0A7S1IPG9-F1
#
_cell.length_a   1.000
_cell.length_b   1.000
_cell.length_c   1.000
_cell.angle_alpha   90.00
_cell.angle_beta   90.00
_cell.angle_gamma   90.00
#
_symmetry.space_group_name_H-M   'P 1'
#
loop_
_entity.id
_entity.type
_entity.pdbx_description
1 polymer ?
#
loop_
_entity_poly.entity_id
_entity_poly.type
_entity_poly.pdbx_seq_one_letter_code
_entity_poly.pdbx_strand_id
1 'polypeptide(L)'
;MQDARFRYLANRLTDYFVLEDPKFSLQTVEDCVGTGLNETVLTKFFQGQGPPHLLFYYQPPPGADPNATDQCKLSLMVGKAIPPTRRMAYCLKTTPVGVPVAPREPELIHELVFGTLETDGLQHFERLLTTLYVPMLSASKTWGKIHEKDRHNWITTINKYVENISDLMEARPQSIVLERPRKGLIDHVIAQSSNTLQRVSAITKAAHDAPLVEKLEMLMEKWIGMLQAFLEEEEECANAEPQNIPESIGPLTELEYWKTRYNKFESVQEQLTQTELKTCMSILKSARTKVLKKWHTMETDLAEGMHEAKDNVKYLTTLEKYMEPLYH
;
A
#
# COMPACT_ATOMS: atom_id res chain seq x y z
N MET A 1 0.47 1.73 36.80
CA MET A 1 -0.42 0.82 36.05
C MET A 1 -1.53 0.22 36.95
N GLN A 2 -2.31 1.05 37.66
CA GLN A 2 -3.41 0.59 38.53
C GLN A 2 -4.77 0.51 37.80
N ASP A 3 -4.87 1.07 36.60
CA ASP A 3 -6.10 1.16 35.84
C ASP A 3 -6.26 -0.08 34.94
N ALA A 4 -7.37 -0.81 35.14
CA ALA A 4 -7.67 -2.04 34.43
C ALA A 4 -7.82 -1.85 32.91
N ARG A 5 -8.18 -0.65 32.45
CA ARG A 5 -8.33 -0.32 31.03
C ARG A 5 -7.00 -0.37 30.28
N PHE A 6 -5.94 0.12 30.92
CA PHE A 6 -4.59 0.06 30.37
C PHE A 6 -4.06 -1.36 30.32
N ARG A 7 -4.31 -2.16 31.37
CA ARG A 7 -3.92 -3.57 31.39
C ARG A 7 -4.64 -4.37 30.31
N TYR A 8 -5.94 -4.16 30.16
CA TYR A 8 -6.74 -4.81 29.12
C TYR A 8 -6.23 -4.46 27.72
N LEU A 9 -5.99 -3.18 27.45
CA LEU A 9 -5.40 -2.73 26.19
C LEU A 9 -4.02 -3.35 25.95
N ALA A 10 -3.15 -3.37 26.96
CA ALA A 10 -1.81 -3.90 26.84
C ALA A 10 -1.82 -5.41 26.51
N ASN A 11 -2.62 -6.19 27.23
CA ASN A 11 -2.79 -7.61 26.97
C ASN A 11 -3.30 -7.89 25.55
N ARG A 12 -4.31 -7.14 25.08
CA ARG A 12 -4.84 -7.29 23.72
C ARG A 12 -3.80 -7.00 22.66
N LEU A 13 -3.02 -5.93 22.81
CA LEU A 13 -1.95 -5.61 21.87
C LEU A 13 -0.85 -6.67 21.87
N THR A 14 -0.50 -7.22 23.04
CA THR A 14 0.43 -8.34 23.13
C THR A 14 -0.08 -9.56 22.38
N ASP A 15 -1.35 -9.94 22.54
CA ASP A 15 -1.95 -11.07 21.82
C ASP A 15 -1.87 -10.91 20.29
N TYR A 16 -2.03 -9.69 19.77
CA TYR A 16 -1.99 -9.45 18.33
C TYR A 16 -0.58 -9.48 17.75
N PHE A 17 0.40 -8.89 18.43
CA PHE A 17 1.75 -8.73 17.89
C PHE A 17 2.71 -9.87 18.25
N VAL A 18 2.44 -10.64 19.32
CA VAL A 18 3.28 -11.80 19.69
C VAL A 18 3.28 -12.89 18.61
N LEU A 19 2.21 -12.98 17.83
CA LEU A 19 2.10 -13.91 16.70
C LEU A 19 2.98 -13.49 15.51
N GLU A 20 3.35 -12.22 15.40
CA GLU A 20 4.16 -11.69 14.31
C GLU A 20 5.64 -11.57 14.65
N ASP A 21 5.95 -11.29 15.90
CA ASP A 21 7.30 -11.28 16.43
C ASP A 21 7.29 -11.89 17.84
N PRO A 22 7.87 -13.08 18.03
CA PRO A 22 8.00 -13.70 19.34
C PRO A 22 8.79 -12.86 20.35
N LYS A 23 9.56 -11.87 19.89
CA LYS A 23 10.26 -10.90 20.76
C LYS A 23 9.32 -9.81 21.29
N PHE A 24 8.14 -9.62 20.69
CA PHE A 24 7.16 -8.67 21.17
C PHE A 24 6.64 -9.11 22.54
N SER A 25 6.67 -8.21 23.51
CA SER A 25 6.30 -8.51 24.89
C SER A 25 5.38 -7.46 25.47
N LEU A 26 4.75 -7.78 26.60
CA LEU A 26 3.98 -6.82 27.38
C LEU A 26 4.81 -5.58 27.72
N GLN A 27 6.09 -5.76 28.06
CA GLN A 27 7.01 -4.66 28.36
C GLN A 27 7.11 -3.65 27.20
N THR A 28 7.13 -4.14 25.95
CA THR A 28 7.16 -3.27 24.76
C THR A 28 5.92 -2.37 24.67
N VAL A 29 4.76 -2.87 25.10
CA VAL A 29 3.53 -2.09 25.15
C VAL A 29 3.57 -1.10 26.30
N GLU A 30 3.99 -1.54 27.48
CA GLU A 30 4.12 -0.71 28.68
C GLU A 30 5.09 0.46 28.45
N ASP A 31 6.23 0.22 27.78
CA ASP A 31 7.21 1.24 27.44
C ASP A 31 6.64 2.29 26.47
N CYS A 32 5.84 1.86 25.48
CA CYS A 32 5.20 2.76 24.53
C CYS A 32 4.11 3.60 25.20
N VAL A 33 3.24 2.95 25.97
CA VAL A 33 2.08 3.54 26.64
C VAL A 33 2.49 4.44 27.82
N GLY A 34 3.57 4.08 28.52
CA GLY A 34 4.10 4.82 29.67
C GLY A 34 4.88 6.09 29.31
N THR A 35 5.05 6.42 28.03
CA THR A 35 5.57 7.74 27.64
C THR A 35 4.54 8.82 27.95
N GLY A 36 4.94 9.92 28.61
CA GLY A 36 3.99 10.92 29.14
C GLY A 36 3.02 11.52 28.11
N LEU A 37 3.42 11.59 26.83
CA LEU A 37 2.53 12.01 25.75
C LEU A 37 1.44 10.96 25.45
N ASN A 38 1.83 9.69 25.32
CA ASN A 38 0.90 8.59 25.03
C ASN A 38 -0.02 8.31 26.22
N GLU A 39 0.49 8.40 27.45
CA GLU A 39 -0.31 8.29 28.66
C GLU A 39 -1.40 9.36 28.71
N THR A 40 -1.07 10.60 28.34
CA THR A 40 -2.03 11.71 28.26
C THR A 40 -3.11 11.44 27.19
N VAL A 41 -2.71 10.95 26.01
CA VAL A 41 -3.62 10.58 24.92
C VAL A 41 -4.59 9.48 25.37
N LEU A 42 -4.07 8.42 25.96
CA LEU A 42 -4.86 7.27 26.43
C LEU A 42 -5.80 7.64 27.56
N THR A 43 -5.34 8.48 28.48
CA THR A 43 -6.19 9.01 29.57
C THR A 43 -7.37 9.79 28.99
N LYS A 44 -7.12 10.70 28.03
CA LYS A 44 -8.20 11.44 27.36
C LYS A 44 -9.13 10.51 26.59
N PHE A 45 -8.58 9.51 25.90
CA PHE A 45 -9.36 8.49 25.19
C PHE A 45 -10.35 7.78 26.13
N PHE A 46 -9.88 7.25 27.27
CA PHE A 46 -10.72 6.58 28.25
C PHE A 46 -11.67 7.52 29.01
N GLN A 47 -11.36 8.81 29.12
CA GLN A 47 -12.26 9.82 29.71
C GLN A 47 -13.36 10.29 28.74
N GLY A 48 -13.39 9.80 27.50
CA GLY A 48 -14.36 10.21 26.48
C GLY A 48 -14.04 11.54 25.80
N GLN A 49 -12.95 12.22 26.20
CA GLN A 49 -12.50 13.51 25.68
C GLN A 49 -11.46 13.40 24.57
N GLY A 50 -10.98 12.19 24.30
CA GLY A 50 -9.99 11.88 23.27
C GLY A 50 -10.61 11.39 21.95
N PRO A 51 -9.76 10.96 21.00
CA PRO A 51 -10.21 10.48 19.69
C PRO A 51 -11.17 9.27 19.82
N PRO A 52 -11.95 8.95 18.78
CA PRO A 52 -12.81 7.76 18.78
C PRO A 52 -12.04 6.45 18.57
N HIS A 53 -10.82 6.54 18.06
CA HIS A 53 -9.97 5.39 17.79
C HIS A 53 -8.50 5.68 18.09
N LEU A 54 -7.73 4.62 18.29
CA LEU A 54 -6.29 4.62 18.46
C LEU A 54 -5.68 3.64 17.46
N LEU A 55 -4.56 4.02 16.87
CA LEU A 55 -3.81 3.19 15.93
C LEU A 55 -2.43 2.87 16.51
N PHE A 56 -2.08 1.59 16.52
CA PHE A 56 -0.83 1.06 17.02
C PHE A 56 -0.06 0.42 15.88
N TYR A 57 1.14 0.93 15.62
CA TYR A 57 2.02 0.44 14.57
C TYR A 57 3.23 -0.23 15.21
N TYR A 58 3.47 -1.49 14.89
CA TYR A 58 4.69 -2.20 15.24
C TYR A 58 5.53 -2.42 13.98
N GLN A 59 6.36 -1.43 13.66
CA GLN A 59 7.12 -1.43 12.40
C GLN A 59 8.45 -0.69 12.53
N PRO A 60 9.39 -0.87 11.58
CA PRO A 60 10.63 -0.12 11.53
C PRO A 60 10.37 1.39 11.33
N PRO A 61 11.28 2.28 11.76
CA PRO A 61 11.14 3.71 11.55
C PRO A 61 11.12 4.07 10.06
N PRO A 62 10.51 5.21 9.67
CA PRO A 62 10.47 5.65 8.27
C PRO A 62 11.88 5.72 7.66
N GLY A 63 12.09 5.03 6.54
CA GLY A 63 13.39 4.94 5.84
C GLY A 63 14.27 3.75 6.22
N ALA A 64 13.87 2.94 7.22
CA ALA A 64 14.47 1.64 7.48
C ALA A 64 13.88 0.56 6.55
N ASP A 65 14.58 -0.58 6.45
CA ASP A 65 14.13 -1.75 5.69
C ASP A 65 12.80 -2.27 6.27
N PRO A 66 11.70 -2.33 5.48
CA PRO A 66 10.40 -2.84 5.93
C PRO A 66 10.45 -4.24 6.54
N ASN A 67 11.44 -5.06 6.15
CA ASN A 67 11.61 -6.43 6.60
C ASN A 67 12.52 -6.57 7.85
N ALA A 68 13.08 -5.47 8.36
CA ALA A 68 13.95 -5.50 9.53
C ALA A 68 13.15 -5.63 10.84
N THR A 69 12.79 -6.87 11.19
CA THR A 69 12.14 -7.24 12.46
C THR A 69 12.87 -6.70 13.68
N ASP A 70 14.21 -6.74 13.67
CA ASP A 70 15.04 -6.28 14.80
C ASP A 70 15.00 -4.77 15.06
N GLN A 71 14.43 -3.98 14.15
CA GLN A 71 14.29 -2.52 14.29
C GLN A 71 12.86 -2.06 14.56
N CYS A 72 11.93 -3.00 14.74
CA CYS A 72 10.52 -2.69 14.96
C CYS A 72 10.31 -2.01 16.31
N LYS A 73 9.56 -0.90 16.28
CA LYS A 73 9.16 -0.17 17.49
C LYS A 73 7.64 -0.01 17.50
N LEU A 74 7.04 -0.15 18.68
CA LEU A 74 5.63 0.13 18.87
C LEU A 74 5.44 1.65 18.96
N SER A 75 4.51 2.17 18.16
CA SER A 75 4.15 3.58 18.16
C SER A 75 2.64 3.74 18.19
N LEU A 76 2.18 4.71 18.99
CA LEU A 76 0.79 5.14 19.06
C LEU A 76 0.61 6.37 18.17
N MET A 77 -0.37 6.33 17.27
CA MET A 77 -0.75 7.48 16.45
C MET A 77 -2.20 7.88 16.68
N VAL A 78 -2.40 9.20 16.66
CA VAL A 78 -3.71 9.84 16.73
C VAL A 78 -3.86 10.76 15.51
N GLY A 79 -4.84 10.49 14.65
CA GLY A 79 -5.10 11.29 13.46
C GLY A 79 -4.65 10.62 12.16
N LYS A 80 -3.85 11.31 11.33
CA LYS A 80 -3.52 10.88 9.97
C LYS A 80 -2.68 9.58 10.00
N ALA A 81 -3.25 8.50 9.46
CA ALA A 81 -2.59 7.21 9.37
C ALA A 81 -1.29 7.31 8.54
N ILE A 82 -0.25 6.64 9.01
CA ILE A 82 0.96 6.39 8.22
C ILE A 82 0.74 5.11 7.40
N PRO A 83 1.27 5.02 6.17
CA PRO A 83 1.28 3.78 5.42
C PRO A 83 1.90 2.63 6.24
N PRO A 84 1.16 1.56 6.54
CA PRO A 84 1.70 0.39 7.22
C PRO A 84 2.72 -0.33 6.35
N THR A 85 3.90 -0.60 6.90
CA THR A 85 4.84 -1.56 6.30
C THR A 85 4.67 -2.96 6.88
N ARG A 86 4.01 -3.07 8.02
CA ARG A 86 3.61 -4.33 8.70
C ARG A 86 2.18 -4.19 9.24
N ARG A 87 1.63 -5.27 9.80
CA ARG A 87 0.29 -5.26 10.39
C ARG A 87 0.21 -4.18 11.48
N MET A 88 -0.93 -3.49 11.54
CA MET A 88 -1.23 -2.53 12.60
C MET A 88 -2.39 -3.06 13.45
N ALA A 89 -2.50 -2.58 14.68
CA ALA A 89 -3.63 -2.84 15.55
C ALA A 89 -4.41 -1.55 15.79
N TYR A 90 -5.73 -1.66 15.93
CA TYR A 90 -6.59 -0.54 16.28
C TYR A 90 -7.41 -0.85 17.53
N CYS A 91 -7.78 0.22 18.24
CA CYS A 91 -8.72 0.18 19.35
C CYS A 91 -9.78 1.26 19.11
N LEU A 92 -11.04 0.86 19.02
CA LEU A 92 -12.20 1.74 18.86
C LEU A 92 -13.00 1.78 20.15
N LYS A 93 -13.51 2.95 20.51
CA LYS A 93 -14.53 3.06 21.55
C LYS A 93 -15.93 3.00 20.92
N THR A 94 -16.82 2.19 21.51
CA THR A 94 -18.24 2.13 21.13
C THR A 94 -19.10 3.04 22.00
N THR A 95 -18.51 3.65 23.04
CA THR A 95 -19.20 4.62 23.90
C THR A 95 -19.52 5.92 23.16
N PRO A 96 -20.64 6.59 23.49
CA PRO A 96 -20.97 7.89 22.90
C PRO A 96 -19.91 8.96 23.18
N VAL A 97 -19.89 10.01 22.35
CA VAL A 97 -18.96 11.14 22.50
C VAL A 97 -19.12 11.78 23.89
N GLY A 98 -18.00 11.96 24.60
CA GLY A 98 -17.99 12.54 25.94
C GLY A 98 -18.31 11.54 27.07
N VAL A 99 -18.66 10.30 26.76
CA VAL A 99 -18.91 9.26 27.77
C VAL A 99 -17.60 8.50 28.06
N PRO A 100 -17.13 8.48 29.32
CA PRO A 100 -15.96 7.72 29.71
C PRO A 100 -16.15 6.21 29.52
N VAL A 101 -15.06 5.53 29.16
CA VAL A 101 -14.99 4.07 29.13
C VAL A 101 -14.94 3.55 30.57
N ALA A 102 -15.75 2.54 30.85
CA ALA A 102 -15.90 1.95 32.15
C ALA A 102 -14.57 1.38 32.68
N PRO A 103 -14.26 1.55 33.98
CA PRO A 103 -12.97 1.15 34.53
C PRO A 103 -12.86 -0.34 34.87
N ARG A 104 -13.89 -1.17 34.58
CA ARG A 104 -13.95 -2.57 34.98
C ARG A 104 -13.76 -3.50 33.78
N GLU A 105 -12.88 -4.49 33.92
CA GLU A 105 -12.55 -5.46 32.87
C GLU A 105 -13.75 -6.14 32.16
N PRO A 106 -14.83 -6.58 32.85
CA PRO A 106 -15.96 -7.22 32.16
C PRO A 106 -16.74 -6.28 31.23
N GLU A 107 -16.76 -4.98 31.53
CA GLU A 107 -17.48 -3.98 30.73
C GLU A 107 -16.66 -3.57 29.49
N LEU A 108 -15.32 -3.66 29.58
CA LEU A 108 -14.41 -3.30 28.49
C LEU A 108 -14.60 -4.11 27.21
N ILE A 109 -15.04 -5.36 27.32
CA ILE A 109 -15.27 -6.24 26.16
C ILE A 109 -16.39 -5.69 25.27
N HIS A 110 -17.35 -4.97 25.84
CA HIS A 110 -18.48 -4.39 25.12
C HIS A 110 -18.24 -2.94 24.68
N GLU A 111 -17.36 -2.24 25.38
CA GLU A 111 -17.08 -0.82 25.14
C GLU A 111 -15.87 -0.56 24.23
N LEU A 112 -14.95 -1.53 24.12
CA LEU A 112 -13.76 -1.44 23.30
C LEU A 112 -13.73 -2.54 22.24
N VAL A 113 -13.60 -2.12 20.98
CA VAL A 113 -13.41 -3.03 19.84
C VAL A 113 -11.96 -2.99 19.41
N PHE A 114 -11.34 -4.16 19.39
CA PHE A 114 -9.98 -4.33 18.91
C PHE A 114 -9.96 -5.11 17.61
N GLY A 115 -9.01 -4.77 16.75
CA GLY A 115 -8.74 -5.53 15.54
C GLY A 115 -7.39 -5.20 14.97
N THR A 116 -7.02 -5.95 13.94
CA THR A 116 -5.78 -5.78 13.19
C THR A 116 -6.07 -5.44 11.75
N LEU A 117 -5.22 -4.62 11.13
CA LEU A 117 -5.27 -4.32 9.70
C LEU A 117 -3.95 -4.75 9.06
N GLU A 118 -4.05 -5.42 7.92
CA GLU A 118 -2.90 -5.77 7.08
C GLU A 118 -2.40 -4.56 6.29
N THR A 119 -1.25 -4.73 5.64
CA THR A 119 -0.60 -3.65 4.87
C THR A 119 -1.43 -3.23 3.65
N ASP A 120 -2.06 -4.18 2.97
CA ASP A 120 -3.07 -3.90 1.95
C ASP A 120 -4.45 -3.80 2.62
N GLY A 121 -4.78 -2.59 3.06
CA GLY A 121 -6.06 -2.31 3.72
C GLY A 121 -7.27 -2.58 2.82
N LEU A 122 -7.13 -2.45 1.49
CA LEU A 122 -8.22 -2.68 0.56
C LEU A 122 -8.49 -4.18 0.40
N GLN A 123 -7.44 -4.98 0.23
CA GLN A 123 -7.56 -6.45 0.22
C GLN A 123 -8.09 -6.99 1.54
N HIS A 124 -7.63 -6.44 2.67
CA HIS A 124 -8.15 -6.84 3.97
C HIS A 124 -9.65 -6.50 4.10
N PHE A 125 -10.09 -5.35 3.60
CA PHE A 125 -11.47 -4.91 3.64
C PHE A 125 -12.38 -5.75 2.74
N GLU A 126 -11.97 -6.01 1.49
CA GLU A 126 -12.64 -6.93 0.56
C GLU A 126 -12.86 -8.28 1.24
N ARG A 127 -11.79 -8.88 1.76
CA ARG A 127 -11.85 -10.18 2.43
C ARG A 127 -12.81 -10.18 3.61
N LEU A 128 -12.84 -9.13 4.43
CA LEU A 128 -13.78 -9.01 5.55
C LEU A 128 -15.24 -8.95 5.07
N LEU A 129 -15.52 -8.22 4.00
CA LEU A 129 -16.86 -8.15 3.42
C LEU A 129 -17.27 -9.52 2.89
N THR A 130 -16.45 -10.13 2.04
CA THR A 130 -16.74 -11.39 1.35
C THR A 130 -16.86 -12.58 2.30
N THR A 131 -15.97 -12.68 3.28
CA THR A 131 -15.89 -13.88 4.15
C THR A 131 -16.72 -13.77 5.42
N LEU A 132 -16.94 -12.57 5.95
CA LEU A 132 -17.58 -12.38 7.26
C LEU A 132 -18.89 -11.61 7.14
N TYR A 133 -18.85 -10.35 6.71
CA TYR A 133 -20.00 -9.47 6.85
C TYR A 133 -21.14 -9.79 5.89
N VAL A 134 -20.85 -10.04 4.62
CA VAL A 134 -21.87 -10.38 3.62
C VAL A 134 -22.57 -11.71 3.97
N PRO A 135 -21.86 -12.81 4.27
CA PRO A 135 -22.51 -14.06 4.69
C PRO A 135 -23.33 -13.89 5.98
N MET A 136 -22.79 -13.18 6.97
CA MET A 136 -23.48 -12.93 8.24
C MET A 136 -24.79 -12.14 8.04
N LEU A 137 -24.76 -11.07 7.24
CA LEU A 137 -25.93 -10.24 6.96
C LEU A 137 -26.95 -10.99 6.08
N SER A 138 -26.48 -11.78 5.13
CA SER A 138 -27.32 -12.65 4.30
C SER A 138 -28.05 -13.70 5.12
N ALA A 139 -27.38 -14.30 6.11
CA ALA A 139 -27.97 -15.30 7.00
C ALA A 139 -28.85 -14.69 8.11
N SER A 140 -28.61 -13.43 8.49
CA SER A 140 -29.36 -12.76 9.56
C SER A 140 -30.84 -12.61 9.22
N LYS A 141 -31.71 -13.13 10.09
CA LYS A 141 -33.18 -12.99 9.97
C LYS A 141 -33.72 -11.72 10.63
N THR A 142 -32.89 -11.05 11.43
CA THR A 142 -33.27 -9.89 12.25
C THR A 142 -32.78 -8.60 11.60
N TRP A 143 -33.52 -8.14 10.59
CA TRP A 143 -33.31 -6.84 9.92
C TRP A 143 -34.24 -5.74 10.45
N GLY A 144 -34.83 -5.97 11.63
CA GLY A 144 -35.76 -5.03 12.25
C GLY A 144 -37.02 -4.84 11.39
N LYS A 145 -37.31 -3.58 11.02
CA LYS A 145 -38.53 -3.18 10.30
C LYS A 145 -38.37 -3.14 8.77
N ILE A 146 -37.24 -3.61 8.24
CA ILE A 146 -36.94 -3.56 6.80
C ILE A 146 -37.77 -4.61 6.04
N HIS A 147 -38.33 -4.22 4.89
CA HIS A 147 -39.04 -5.14 4.00
C HIS A 147 -38.07 -6.10 3.31
N GLU A 148 -38.53 -7.32 3.02
CA GLU A 148 -37.70 -8.38 2.42
C GLU A 148 -37.12 -7.98 1.05
N LYS A 149 -37.86 -7.19 0.26
CA LYS A 149 -37.39 -6.64 -1.02
C LYS A 149 -36.20 -5.70 -0.84
N ASP A 150 -36.24 -4.81 0.15
CA ASP A 150 -35.17 -3.84 0.42
C ASP A 150 -33.92 -4.54 0.97
N ARG A 151 -34.12 -5.58 1.79
CA ARG A 151 -33.05 -6.46 2.25
C ARG A 151 -32.38 -7.16 1.06
N HIS A 152 -33.16 -7.77 0.17
CA HIS A 152 -32.62 -8.44 -1.01
C HIS A 152 -31.85 -7.47 -1.90
N ASN A 153 -32.41 -6.28 -2.15
CA ASN A 153 -31.74 -5.23 -2.92
C ASN A 153 -30.43 -4.79 -2.28
N TRP A 154 -30.40 -4.60 -0.96
CA TRP A 154 -29.17 -4.22 -0.24
C TRP A 154 -28.09 -5.29 -0.35
N ILE A 155 -28.46 -6.57 -0.18
CA ILE A 155 -27.52 -7.69 -0.30
C ILE A 155 -26.96 -7.80 -1.72
N THR A 156 -27.81 -7.62 -2.75
CA THR A 156 -27.35 -7.57 -4.14
C THR A 156 -26.41 -6.39 -4.38
N THR A 157 -26.70 -5.21 -3.82
CA THR A 157 -25.83 -4.04 -3.96
C THR A 157 -24.48 -4.24 -3.29
N ILE A 158 -24.42 -4.83 -2.10
CA ILE A 158 -23.13 -5.07 -1.43
C ILE A 158 -22.32 -6.17 -2.12
N ASN A 159 -22.95 -7.20 -2.68
CA ASN A 159 -22.26 -8.20 -3.51
C ASN A 159 -21.64 -7.55 -4.74
N LYS A 160 -22.40 -6.73 -5.48
CA LYS A 160 -21.87 -5.97 -6.62
C LYS A 160 -20.73 -5.03 -6.22
N TYR A 161 -20.82 -4.42 -5.04
CA TYR A 161 -19.75 -3.55 -4.55
C TYR A 161 -18.47 -4.33 -4.23
N VAL A 162 -18.60 -5.53 -3.64
CA VAL A 162 -17.48 -6.43 -3.38
C VAL A 162 -16.87 -6.96 -4.68
N GLU A 163 -17.70 -7.34 -5.66
CA GLU A 163 -17.29 -7.72 -7.01
C GLU A 163 -16.50 -6.57 -7.65
N ASN A 164 -17.04 -5.34 -7.64
CA ASN A 164 -16.33 -4.17 -8.15
C ASN A 164 -14.99 -3.91 -7.42
N ILE A 165 -14.90 -4.10 -6.10
CA ILE A 165 -13.61 -3.97 -5.39
C ILE A 165 -12.64 -5.05 -5.84
N SER A 166 -13.12 -6.29 -6.02
CA SER A 166 -12.31 -7.42 -6.48
C SER A 166 -11.80 -7.16 -7.89
N ASP A 167 -12.69 -6.73 -8.80
CA ASP A 167 -12.35 -6.34 -10.16
C ASP A 167 -11.36 -5.18 -10.17
N LEU A 168 -11.52 -4.15 -9.32
CA LEU A 168 -10.56 -3.06 -9.19
C LEU A 168 -9.21 -3.49 -8.58
N MET A 169 -9.19 -4.59 -7.81
CA MET A 169 -7.97 -5.17 -7.25
C MET A 169 -7.27 -6.10 -8.25
N GLU A 170 -8.01 -6.79 -9.10
CA GLU A 170 -7.48 -7.64 -10.19
C GLU A 170 -7.07 -6.79 -11.41
N ALA A 171 -7.85 -5.76 -11.73
CA ALA A 171 -7.54 -4.71 -12.69
C ALA A 171 -6.59 -3.65 -12.12
N ARG A 172 -6.25 -3.75 -10.82
CA ARG A 172 -5.05 -3.07 -10.32
C ARG A 172 -3.95 -3.54 -11.27
N PRO A 173 -3.21 -2.61 -11.89
CA PRO A 173 -2.04 -3.00 -12.62
C PRO A 173 -1.24 -3.95 -11.74
N GLN A 174 -0.82 -5.09 -12.27
CA GLN A 174 0.40 -5.69 -11.74
C GLN A 174 1.48 -4.63 -11.95
N SER A 175 1.60 -3.69 -11.00
CA SER A 175 2.60 -2.66 -11.04
C SER A 175 3.90 -3.41 -11.07
N ILE A 176 4.61 -3.28 -12.17
CA ILE A 176 5.84 -4.02 -12.40
C ILE A 176 6.82 -3.55 -11.36
N VAL A 177 7.11 -4.42 -10.38
CA VAL A 177 8.09 -4.13 -9.35
C VAL A 177 9.46 -4.56 -9.86
N LEU A 178 10.29 -3.59 -10.23
CA LEU A 178 11.65 -3.84 -10.69
C LEU A 178 12.48 -4.43 -9.54
N GLU A 179 13.18 -5.54 -9.81
CA GLU A 179 14.03 -6.22 -8.83
C GLU A 179 15.09 -5.24 -8.27
N ARG A 180 15.12 -5.04 -6.96
CA ARG A 180 16.15 -4.20 -6.34
C ARG A 180 17.52 -4.89 -6.36
N PRO A 181 18.63 -4.13 -6.49
CA PRO A 181 19.97 -4.69 -6.36
C PRO A 181 20.13 -5.41 -5.02
N ARG A 182 20.81 -6.56 -5.01
CA ARG A 182 21.08 -7.32 -3.78
C ARG A 182 21.82 -6.45 -2.75
N LYS A 183 21.45 -6.60 -1.48
CA LYS A 183 22.10 -5.90 -0.36
C LYS A 183 23.61 -6.09 -0.38
N GLY A 184 24.35 -5.01 -0.13
CA GLY A 184 25.81 -4.97 -0.15
C GLY A 184 26.42 -4.81 -1.55
N LEU A 185 25.65 -4.98 -2.63
CA LEU A 185 26.18 -4.87 -4.00
C LEU A 185 26.61 -3.44 -4.34
N ILE A 186 25.78 -2.45 -3.97
CA ILE A 186 26.02 -1.02 -4.25
C ILE A 186 25.89 -0.12 -3.02
N ASP A 187 25.63 -0.67 -1.83
CA ASP A 187 25.39 0.09 -0.60
C ASP A 187 26.55 1.02 -0.27
N HIS A 188 27.79 0.59 -0.55
CA HIS A 188 29.00 1.38 -0.35
C HIS A 188 29.05 2.62 -1.26
N VAL A 189 28.45 2.57 -2.46
CA VAL A 189 28.34 3.70 -3.39
C VAL A 189 27.25 4.65 -2.91
N ILE A 190 26.11 4.11 -2.48
CA ILE A 190 24.97 4.89 -1.97
C ILE A 190 25.35 5.62 -0.67
N ALA A 191 26.12 4.98 0.22
CA ALA A 191 26.59 5.58 1.47
C ALA A 191 27.47 6.83 1.25
N GLN A 192 28.09 6.97 0.07
CA GLN A 192 28.92 8.13 -0.28
C GLN A 192 28.13 9.25 -0.98
N SER A 193 26.79 9.18 -0.96
CA SER A 193 25.90 10.14 -1.64
C SER A 193 25.90 11.56 -1.06
N SER A 194 26.38 11.76 0.17
CA SER A 194 26.38 13.07 0.85
C SER A 194 27.38 14.07 0.27
N ASN A 195 28.36 13.63 -0.51
CA ASN A 195 29.35 14.49 -1.16
C ASN A 195 29.50 14.10 -2.64
N THR A 196 29.22 15.05 -3.54
CA THR A 196 29.26 14.84 -5.00
C THR A 196 30.60 14.28 -5.49
N LEU A 197 31.73 14.77 -4.96
CA LEU A 197 33.06 14.32 -5.37
C LEU A 197 33.33 12.88 -4.92
N GLN A 198 32.91 12.52 -3.70
CA GLN A 198 33.04 11.16 -3.18
C GLN A 198 32.15 10.18 -3.96
N ARG A 199 30.91 10.59 -4.29
CA ARG A 199 29.99 9.81 -5.10
C ARG A 199 30.56 9.50 -6.48
N VAL A 200 31.12 10.50 -7.18
CA VAL A 200 31.73 10.30 -8.51
C VAL A 200 32.94 9.36 -8.41
N SER A 201 33.79 9.52 -7.39
CA SER A 201 34.91 8.62 -7.14
C SER A 201 34.45 7.17 -6.89
N ALA A 202 33.42 6.96 -6.07
CA ALA A 202 32.84 5.65 -5.78
C ALA A 202 32.29 4.96 -7.04
N ILE A 203 31.51 5.69 -7.83
CA ILE A 203 30.96 5.21 -9.11
C ILE A 203 32.10 4.82 -10.06
N THR A 204 33.15 5.63 -10.14
CA THR A 204 34.29 5.37 -11.02
C THR A 204 35.03 4.11 -10.59
N LYS A 205 35.25 3.91 -9.29
CA LYS A 205 35.86 2.67 -8.75
C LYS A 205 35.00 1.45 -9.05
N ALA A 206 33.70 1.53 -8.76
CA ALA A 206 32.74 0.46 -9.03
C ALA A 206 32.67 0.10 -10.53
N ALA A 207 32.83 1.09 -11.42
CA ALA A 207 32.84 0.87 -12.86
C ALA A 207 34.08 0.11 -13.38
N HIS A 208 35.17 0.06 -12.61
CA HIS A 208 36.36 -0.74 -12.95
C HIS A 208 36.34 -2.14 -12.31
N ASP A 209 35.34 -2.44 -11.45
CA ASP A 209 35.13 -3.76 -10.87
C ASP A 209 34.31 -4.63 -11.84
N ALA A 210 35.00 -5.39 -12.70
CA ALA A 210 34.36 -6.19 -13.73
C ALA A 210 33.31 -7.20 -13.19
N PRO A 211 33.58 -7.97 -12.10
CA PRO A 211 32.55 -8.82 -11.47
C PRO A 211 31.30 -8.07 -10.98
N LEU A 212 31.44 -6.85 -10.47
CA LEU A 212 30.31 -6.02 -10.08
C LEU A 212 29.52 -5.55 -11.31
N VAL A 213 30.22 -5.05 -12.32
CA VAL A 213 29.62 -4.57 -13.57
C VAL A 213 28.81 -5.69 -14.25
N GLU A 214 29.36 -6.90 -14.35
CA GLU A 214 28.66 -8.05 -14.94
C GLU A 214 27.35 -8.39 -14.20
N LYS A 215 27.35 -8.32 -12.85
CA LYS A 215 26.13 -8.51 -12.05
C LYS A 215 25.09 -7.44 -12.29
N LEU A 216 25.52 -6.18 -12.44
CA LEU A 216 24.64 -5.06 -12.73
C LEU A 216 24.10 -5.13 -14.17
N GLU A 217 24.89 -5.60 -15.14
CA GLU A 217 24.43 -5.86 -16.51
C GLU A 217 23.34 -6.94 -16.54
N MET A 218 23.54 -8.05 -15.83
CA MET A 218 22.51 -9.09 -15.72
C MET A 218 21.21 -8.57 -15.08
N LEU A 219 21.32 -7.75 -14.04
CA LEU A 219 20.15 -7.14 -13.40
C LEU A 219 19.43 -6.17 -14.36
N MET A 220 20.18 -5.38 -15.13
CA MET A 220 19.61 -4.49 -16.14
C MET A 220 18.93 -5.25 -17.28
N GLU A 221 19.50 -6.35 -17.78
CA GLU A 221 18.84 -7.19 -18.79
C GLU A 221 17.50 -7.76 -18.27
N LYS A 222 17.43 -8.13 -16.98
CA LYS A 222 16.15 -8.53 -16.38
C LYS A 222 15.14 -7.39 -16.35
N TRP A 223 15.56 -6.18 -15.93
CA TRP A 223 14.67 -5.02 -15.94
C TRP A 223 14.15 -4.73 -17.34
N ILE A 224 15.03 -4.77 -18.35
CA ILE A 224 14.64 -4.60 -19.75
C ILE A 224 13.61 -5.65 -20.15
N GLY A 225 13.84 -6.93 -19.85
CA GLY A 225 12.87 -8.00 -20.18
C GLY A 225 11.52 -7.81 -19.50
N MET A 226 11.49 -7.37 -18.24
CA MET A 226 10.24 -7.06 -17.52
C MET A 226 9.50 -5.87 -18.15
N LEU A 227 10.22 -4.82 -18.55
CA LEU A 227 9.65 -3.65 -19.19
C LEU A 227 9.24 -3.91 -20.64
N GLN A 228 9.87 -4.86 -21.33
CA GLN A 228 9.40 -5.34 -22.64
C GLN A 228 8.06 -6.04 -22.51
N ALA A 229 7.96 -7.01 -21.59
CA ALA A 229 6.70 -7.72 -21.34
C ALA A 229 5.58 -6.76 -20.92
N PHE A 230 5.90 -5.72 -20.15
CA PHE A 230 4.97 -4.63 -19.84
C PHE A 230 4.40 -3.96 -21.08
N LEU A 231 5.27 -3.51 -21.97
CA LEU A 231 4.89 -2.76 -23.16
C LEU A 231 4.09 -3.67 -24.10
N GLU A 232 4.49 -4.93 -24.24
CA GLU A 232 3.76 -5.95 -25.00
C GLU A 232 2.34 -6.17 -24.44
N GLU A 233 2.18 -6.36 -23.13
CA GLU A 233 0.85 -6.49 -22.49
C GLU A 233 -0.01 -5.24 -22.71
N GLU A 234 0.60 -4.06 -22.61
CA GLU A 234 -0.06 -2.78 -22.83
C GLU A 234 -0.44 -2.58 -24.31
N GLU A 235 0.37 -3.01 -25.26
CA GLU A 235 0.05 -2.99 -26.69
C GLU A 235 -1.03 -4.02 -27.05
N GLU A 236 -0.98 -5.22 -26.47
CA GLU A 236 -2.02 -6.25 -26.65
C GLU A 236 -3.37 -5.77 -26.11
N CYS A 237 -3.41 -5.14 -24.93
CA CYS A 237 -4.63 -4.54 -24.38
C CYS A 237 -5.17 -3.40 -25.26
N ALA A 238 -4.28 -2.59 -25.86
CA ALA A 238 -4.68 -1.50 -26.74
C ALA A 238 -5.19 -2.00 -28.11
N ASN A 239 -4.63 -3.10 -28.62
CA ASN A 239 -4.96 -3.70 -29.90
C ASN A 239 -6.04 -4.78 -29.82
N ALA A 240 -6.50 -5.15 -28.62
CA ALA A 240 -7.62 -6.04 -28.44
C ALA A 240 -8.87 -5.41 -29.10
N GLU A 241 -9.14 -5.83 -30.33
CA GLU A 241 -10.31 -5.38 -31.09
C GLU A 241 -11.60 -5.61 -30.30
N PRO A 242 -12.69 -4.87 -30.63
CA PRO A 242 -14.01 -4.95 -29.99
C PRO A 242 -14.72 -6.31 -29.98
N GLN A 243 -14.06 -7.40 -30.34
CA GLN A 243 -14.68 -8.72 -30.51
C GLN A 243 -15.06 -9.38 -29.17
N ASN A 244 -14.53 -8.87 -28.05
CA ASN A 244 -14.92 -9.26 -26.69
C ASN A 244 -15.52 -8.09 -25.88
N ILE A 245 -15.96 -7.02 -26.54
CA ILE A 245 -16.62 -5.90 -25.88
C ILE A 245 -18.10 -6.26 -25.74
N PRO A 246 -18.63 -6.48 -24.52
CA PRO A 246 -20.08 -6.45 -24.33
C PRO A 246 -20.59 -5.13 -24.89
N GLU A 247 -21.77 -5.07 -25.50
CA GLU A 247 -22.42 -3.86 -26.05
C GLU A 247 -22.60 -2.68 -25.04
N SER A 248 -21.99 -2.78 -23.85
CA SER A 248 -22.01 -1.90 -22.68
C SER A 248 -20.75 -1.02 -22.51
N ILE A 249 -19.69 -1.12 -23.31
CA ILE A 249 -18.49 -0.25 -23.14
C ILE A 249 -18.76 1.11 -23.78
N GLY A 250 -19.37 2.01 -23.00
CA GLY A 250 -19.46 3.41 -23.39
C GLY A 250 -18.19 4.19 -23.01
N PRO A 251 -18.11 5.47 -23.40
CA PRO A 251 -16.87 6.25 -23.39
C PRO A 251 -16.29 6.57 -21.99
N LEU A 252 -17.05 6.38 -20.91
CA LEU A 252 -16.51 6.44 -19.54
C LEU A 252 -15.53 5.29 -19.26
N THR A 253 -15.80 4.10 -19.82
CA THR A 253 -14.92 2.92 -19.70
C THR A 253 -13.57 3.16 -20.38
N GLU A 254 -13.58 3.85 -21.52
CA GLU A 254 -12.34 4.21 -22.24
C GLU A 254 -11.51 5.22 -21.43
N LEU A 255 -12.16 6.20 -20.79
CA LEU A 255 -11.48 7.13 -19.89
C LEU A 255 -10.85 6.40 -18.69
N GLU A 256 -11.55 5.44 -18.09
CA GLU A 256 -11.02 4.62 -17.00
C GLU A 256 -9.83 3.76 -17.45
N TYR A 257 -9.90 3.18 -18.66
CA TYR A 257 -8.79 2.45 -19.28
C TYR A 257 -7.54 3.33 -19.39
N TRP A 258 -7.65 4.51 -20.00
CA TRP A 258 -6.51 5.41 -20.17
C TRP A 258 -5.98 5.96 -18.83
N LYS A 259 -6.86 6.24 -17.85
CA LYS A 259 -6.45 6.61 -16.48
C LYS A 259 -5.64 5.48 -15.84
N THR A 260 -6.09 4.24 -16.00
CA THR A 260 -5.41 3.06 -15.47
C THR A 260 -4.05 2.89 -16.13
N ARG A 261 -3.99 2.92 -17.47
CA ARG A 261 -2.75 2.85 -18.25
C ARG A 261 -1.75 3.92 -17.82
N TYR A 262 -2.18 5.19 -17.71
CA TYR A 262 -1.31 6.28 -17.25
C TYR A 262 -0.70 6.00 -15.87
N ASN A 263 -1.52 5.54 -14.91
CA ASN A 263 -1.06 5.20 -13.57
C ASN A 263 -0.03 4.05 -13.57
N LYS A 264 -0.12 3.10 -14.52
CA LYS A 264 0.90 2.04 -14.70
C LYS A 264 2.26 2.62 -15.06
N PHE A 265 2.28 3.45 -16.10
CA PHE A 265 3.50 4.12 -16.57
C PHE A 265 4.08 5.04 -15.48
N GLU A 266 3.24 5.77 -14.76
CA GLU A 266 3.66 6.63 -13.65
C GLU A 266 4.32 5.80 -12.53
N SER A 267 3.76 4.65 -12.17
CA SER A 267 4.32 3.75 -11.17
C SER A 267 5.69 3.17 -11.59
N VAL A 268 5.85 2.79 -12.86
CA VAL A 268 7.15 2.37 -13.40
C VAL A 268 8.15 3.52 -13.33
N GLN A 269 7.74 4.72 -13.75
CA GLN A 269 8.59 5.91 -13.74
C GLN A 269 9.06 6.26 -12.32
N GLU A 270 8.19 6.17 -11.32
CA GLU A 270 8.56 6.37 -9.91
C GLU A 270 9.67 5.40 -9.48
N GLN A 271 9.58 4.13 -9.86
CA GLN A 271 10.61 3.13 -9.54
C GLN A 271 11.95 3.45 -10.22
N LEU A 272 11.93 3.83 -11.50
CA LEU A 272 13.14 4.24 -12.23
C LEU A 272 13.85 5.44 -11.59
N THR A 273 13.11 6.27 -10.85
CA THR A 273 13.69 7.41 -10.13
C THR A 273 14.31 7.07 -8.77
N GLN A 274 14.17 5.83 -8.29
CA GLN A 274 14.75 5.39 -7.02
C GLN A 274 16.28 5.46 -7.04
N THR A 275 16.87 5.73 -5.87
CA THR A 275 18.31 6.00 -5.73
C THR A 275 19.13 4.78 -6.11
N GLU A 276 18.68 3.58 -5.77
CA GLU A 276 19.34 2.32 -6.09
C GLU A 276 19.47 2.12 -7.61
N LEU A 277 18.37 2.33 -8.36
CA LEU A 277 18.33 2.18 -9.81
C LEU A 277 19.20 3.24 -10.50
N LYS A 278 19.08 4.51 -10.09
CA LYS A 278 19.95 5.60 -10.58
C LYS A 278 21.43 5.34 -10.34
N THR A 279 21.77 4.70 -9.22
CA THR A 279 23.17 4.34 -8.90
C THR A 279 23.67 3.23 -9.83
N CYS A 280 22.87 2.17 -10.06
CA CYS A 280 23.19 1.12 -11.03
C CYS A 280 23.43 1.71 -12.43
N MET A 281 22.51 2.56 -12.88
CA MET A 281 22.62 3.29 -14.15
C MET A 281 23.92 4.07 -14.24
N SER A 282 24.30 4.78 -13.17
CA SER A 282 25.50 5.62 -13.16
C SER A 282 26.78 4.79 -13.25
N ILE A 283 26.85 3.66 -12.56
CA ILE A 283 27.99 2.72 -12.61
C ILE A 283 28.11 2.14 -14.03
N LEU A 284 27.01 1.65 -14.60
CA LEU A 284 26.98 1.07 -15.94
C LEU A 284 27.37 2.12 -17.01
N LYS A 285 26.85 3.35 -16.91
CA LYS A 285 27.26 4.50 -17.76
C LYS A 285 28.75 4.78 -17.67
N SER A 286 29.32 4.78 -16.46
CA SER A 286 30.75 4.97 -16.26
C SER A 286 31.59 3.80 -16.81
N ALA A 287 31.07 2.57 -16.76
CA ALA A 287 31.72 1.36 -17.30
C ALA A 287 31.56 1.21 -18.83
N ARG A 288 30.73 2.04 -19.47
CA ARG A 288 30.45 2.04 -20.92
C ARG A 288 29.95 0.68 -21.42
N THR A 289 29.04 0.08 -20.67
CA THR A 289 28.46 -1.23 -20.96
C THR A 289 27.55 -1.20 -22.20
N LYS A 290 27.45 -2.34 -22.91
CA LYS A 290 26.65 -2.42 -24.15
C LYS A 290 25.15 -2.44 -23.88
N VAL A 291 24.74 -2.93 -22.70
CA VAL A 291 23.33 -3.00 -22.26
C VAL A 291 22.64 -1.62 -22.25
N LEU A 292 23.41 -0.54 -22.08
CA LEU A 292 22.89 0.84 -22.10
C LEU A 292 22.17 1.22 -23.40
N LYS A 293 22.55 0.60 -24.53
CA LYS A 293 21.86 0.84 -25.80
C LYS A 293 20.42 0.31 -25.76
N LYS A 294 20.25 -0.93 -25.28
CA LYS A 294 18.92 -1.54 -25.10
C LYS A 294 18.10 -0.77 -24.07
N TRP A 295 18.73 -0.37 -22.96
CA TRP A 295 18.10 0.46 -21.95
C TRP A 295 17.59 1.79 -22.51
N HIS A 296 18.38 2.45 -23.36
CA HIS A 296 17.97 3.72 -23.96
C HIS A 296 16.77 3.56 -24.90
N THR A 297 16.72 2.49 -25.69
CA THR A 297 15.53 2.15 -26.49
C THR A 297 14.32 1.97 -25.57
N MET A 298 14.46 1.18 -24.51
CA MET A 298 13.39 0.98 -23.53
C MET A 298 12.91 2.27 -22.86
N GLU A 299 13.82 3.19 -22.51
CA GLU A 299 13.45 4.50 -21.96
C GLU A 299 12.62 5.34 -22.95
N THR A 300 12.94 5.26 -24.24
CA THR A 300 12.18 5.95 -25.29
C THR A 300 10.79 5.36 -25.43
N ASP A 301 10.67 4.04 -25.54
CA ASP A 301 9.39 3.36 -25.70
C ASP A 301 8.45 3.61 -24.50
N LEU A 302 9.00 3.57 -23.26
CA LEU A 302 8.27 3.93 -22.05
C LEU A 302 7.80 5.40 -22.04
N ALA A 303 8.64 6.32 -22.50
CA ALA A 303 8.30 7.73 -22.55
C ALA A 303 7.20 8.01 -23.59
N GLU A 304 7.22 7.33 -24.73
CA GLU A 304 6.19 7.41 -25.77
C GLU A 304 4.85 6.91 -25.23
N GLY A 305 4.80 5.71 -24.66
CA GLY A 305 3.57 5.14 -24.08
C GLY A 305 3.01 5.97 -22.92
N MET A 306 3.88 6.52 -22.07
CA MET A 306 3.46 7.42 -20.99
C MET A 306 2.87 8.73 -21.53
N HIS A 307 3.50 9.31 -22.58
CA HIS A 307 3.03 10.55 -23.16
C HIS A 307 1.66 10.37 -23.85
N GLU A 308 1.51 9.28 -24.61
CA GLU A 308 0.24 8.89 -25.23
C GLU A 308 -0.87 8.75 -24.19
N ALA A 309 -0.63 7.94 -23.14
CA ALA A 309 -1.64 7.71 -22.10
C ALA A 309 -2.04 9.02 -21.40
N LYS A 310 -1.06 9.88 -21.10
CA LYS A 310 -1.28 11.18 -20.48
C LYS A 310 -2.16 12.10 -21.34
N ASP A 311 -1.87 12.16 -22.64
CA ASP A 311 -2.61 13.00 -23.57
C ASP A 311 -4.03 12.47 -23.77
N ASN A 312 -4.22 11.16 -23.90
CA ASN A 312 -5.54 10.54 -24.00
C ASN A 312 -6.39 10.78 -22.75
N VAL A 313 -5.83 10.62 -21.55
CA VAL A 313 -6.51 10.99 -20.29
C VAL A 313 -6.91 12.46 -20.33
N LYS A 314 -6.01 13.36 -20.72
CA LYS A 314 -6.28 14.79 -20.79
C LYS A 314 -7.43 15.10 -21.74
N TYR A 315 -7.44 14.52 -22.95
CA TYR A 315 -8.50 14.76 -23.94
C TYR A 315 -9.84 14.17 -23.51
N LEU A 316 -9.88 12.90 -23.10
CA LEU A 316 -11.12 12.23 -22.70
C LEU A 316 -11.74 12.88 -21.44
N THR A 317 -10.91 13.34 -20.50
CA THR A 317 -11.39 14.09 -19.30
C THR A 317 -12.12 15.38 -19.70
N THR A 318 -11.73 16.05 -20.80
CA THR A 318 -12.47 17.25 -21.26
C THR A 318 -13.88 16.92 -21.77
N LEU A 319 -14.09 15.69 -22.23
CA LEU A 319 -15.37 15.19 -22.74
C LEU A 319 -16.25 14.61 -21.62
N GLU A 320 -15.67 14.20 -20.49
CA GLU A 320 -16.34 13.56 -19.35
C GLU A 320 -17.65 14.26 -18.95
N LYS A 321 -17.61 15.59 -18.79
CA LYS A 321 -18.77 16.43 -18.43
C LYS A 321 -19.93 16.40 -19.45
N TYR A 322 -19.69 16.01 -20.69
CA TYR A 322 -20.71 15.87 -21.73
C TYR A 322 -21.19 14.42 -21.88
N MET A 323 -20.40 13.46 -21.40
CA MET A 323 -20.70 12.02 -21.46
C MET A 323 -21.52 11.58 -20.24
N GLU A 324 -21.24 12.14 -19.06
CA GLU A 324 -21.93 11.86 -17.80
C GLU A 324 -23.48 11.93 -17.91
N PRO A 325 -24.10 12.92 -18.58
CA PRO A 325 -25.56 12.97 -18.72
C PRO A 325 -26.16 11.87 -19.59
N LEU A 326 -25.36 11.15 -20.39
CA LEU A 326 -25.85 10.06 -21.27
C LEU A 326 -26.03 8.74 -20.53
N TYR A 327 -25.56 8.65 -19.28
CA TYR A 327 -25.67 7.48 -18.42
C TYR A 327 -26.76 7.61 -17.34
N HIS A 328 -27.57 8.68 -17.39
CA HIS A 328 -28.60 9.02 -16.41
C HIS A 328 -30.00 9.13 -17.02
#